data_AF-A0A6M3JY16-F1
#
_entry.id   AF-A0A6M3JY16-F1
#
_cell.length_a   1.000
_cell.length_b   1.000
_cell.length_c   1.000
_cell.angle_alpha   90.00
_cell.angle_beta   90.00
_cell.angle_gamma   90.00
#
_symmetry.space_group_name_H-M   'P 1'
#
loop_
_entity.id
_entity.type
_entity.pdbx_description
1 polymer ?
#
loop_
_entity_poly.entity_id
_entity_poly.type
_entity_poly.pdbx_seq_one_letter_code
_entity_poly.pdbx_strand_id
1 'polypeptide(L)'
;MGECIQLKSNKNNEFLMTNNENEKNIKAFSKLMPWFFYSKPSTKKIISKINGQELSEEDLFINNLFNMNIQNRAWFSVNTVNEHTDKAYIVYKKLLFKNSDRNDKMRDTYMELSSNFNITHYDVYKSGKIRDGKQTVKLFKLLLNSGLLSQEDMDKINSTRTTNELLHMCISKNPIDYLVSSTGQSFTSCESLNSNFRSAYYLGLPGLVLDTNRVIVFLTNGTQSNLKVRDIKLTHFNFTCRSWAILNIEDLLYIIRYYPSKVVDFAQLLSQTGYKVLNIDGVSSDKYKKSKFKFELPTLQNSTPISIYFDNFGPIKDVEQDDELYYYNKDGLTGGSVHTTFNWTFGFEKIEEFDMLYKECILCFSCQKIIPRDASKNITSPQDGTQAICLGCFDKKYTECSECGQSYDKQEQTKKYKVCDTCITTILHECYDCGALRHIEEVCYIPKLGKFICKYCIEGE
;
A
#
# COMPACT_ATOMS: atom_id res chain seq x y z
N MET A 1 14.04 -28.09 -18.68
CA MET A 1 15.25 -27.28 -18.41
C MET A 1 14.98 -25.92 -19.01
N GLY A 2 14.59 -24.93 -18.19
CA GLY A 2 14.19 -23.60 -18.69
C GLY A 2 15.41 -22.82 -19.20
N GLU A 3 15.27 -22.18 -20.35
CA GLU A 3 16.32 -21.34 -20.91
C GLU A 3 16.65 -20.17 -19.99
N CYS A 4 17.94 -19.85 -19.92
CA CYS A 4 18.53 -18.96 -18.95
C CYS A 4 18.20 -17.50 -19.30
N ILE A 5 17.38 -16.83 -18.47
CA ILE A 5 17.23 -15.37 -18.51
C ILE A 5 18.64 -14.76 -18.36
N GLN A 6 19.14 -14.06 -19.37
CA GLN A 6 20.44 -13.40 -19.27
C GLN A 6 20.26 -12.00 -18.69
N LEU A 7 20.86 -11.77 -17.53
CA LEU A 7 21.00 -10.43 -16.97
C LEU A 7 22.32 -9.83 -17.44
N LYS A 8 22.24 -8.59 -17.93
CA LYS A 8 23.44 -7.76 -18.13
C LYS A 8 23.47 -6.76 -17.00
N SER A 9 24.54 -6.76 -16.20
CA SER A 9 24.82 -5.65 -15.31
C SER A 9 24.99 -4.40 -16.17
N ASN A 10 24.17 -3.39 -15.91
CA ASN A 10 24.28 -2.13 -16.64
C ASN A 10 25.53 -1.43 -16.09
N LYS A 11 26.68 -1.64 -16.75
CA LYS A 11 27.94 -0.95 -16.38
C LYS A 11 27.82 0.56 -16.55
N ASN A 12 26.91 1.01 -17.40
CA ASN A 12 26.43 2.38 -17.42
C ASN A 12 25.37 2.48 -16.36
N ASN A 13 25.69 3.10 -15.21
CA ASN A 13 24.77 3.48 -14.15
C ASN A 13 23.66 4.43 -14.67
N GLU A 14 22.83 4.00 -15.62
CA GLU A 14 21.65 4.74 -16.04
C GLU A 14 20.69 4.75 -14.86
N PHE A 15 20.70 5.87 -14.16
CA PHE A 15 19.75 6.12 -13.10
C PHE A 15 18.37 6.25 -13.72
N LEU A 16 17.45 5.34 -13.40
CA LEU A 16 16.04 5.46 -13.79
C LEU A 16 15.35 6.67 -13.11
N MET A 17 15.96 7.23 -12.07
CA MET A 17 15.56 8.48 -11.40
C MET A 17 16.78 9.40 -11.32
N THR A 18 16.67 10.67 -11.69
CA THR A 18 17.82 11.58 -11.64
C THR A 18 18.32 11.80 -10.21
N ASN A 19 19.61 12.08 -10.03
CA ASN A 19 20.17 12.36 -8.70
C ASN A 19 19.50 13.56 -8.02
N ASN A 20 19.24 14.63 -8.78
CA ASN A 20 18.52 15.82 -8.30
C ASN A 20 17.10 15.47 -7.80
N GLU A 21 16.38 14.59 -8.50
CA GLU A 21 15.07 14.14 -8.05
C GLU A 21 15.16 13.27 -6.79
N ASN A 22 16.13 12.34 -6.73
CA ASN A 22 16.36 11.55 -5.53
C ASN A 22 16.73 12.44 -4.33
N GLU A 23 17.59 13.45 -4.49
CA GLU A 23 17.92 14.41 -3.44
C GLU A 23 16.70 15.19 -2.96
N LYS A 24 15.83 15.63 -3.88
CA LYS A 24 14.56 16.28 -3.52
C LYS A 24 13.67 15.35 -2.72
N ASN A 25 13.56 14.08 -3.13
CA ASN A 25 12.82 13.06 -2.41
C ASN A 25 13.37 12.84 -1.00
N ILE A 26 14.69 12.69 -0.84
CA ILE A 26 15.32 12.48 0.47
C ILE A 26 15.10 13.69 1.40
N LYS A 27 15.22 14.92 0.89
CA LYS A 27 14.92 16.14 1.65
C LYS A 27 13.44 16.21 2.05
N ALA A 28 12.54 15.91 1.12
CA ALA A 28 11.10 15.86 1.36
C ALA A 28 10.74 14.82 2.42
N PHE A 29 11.33 13.63 2.32
CA PHE A 29 11.14 12.55 3.27
C PHE A 29 11.67 12.87 4.66
N SER A 30 12.85 13.50 4.76
CA SER A 30 13.41 13.95 6.03
C SER A 30 12.49 14.93 6.77
N LYS A 31 11.68 15.72 6.05
CA LYS A 31 10.65 16.60 6.65
C LYS A 31 9.44 15.83 7.18
N LEU A 32 9.15 14.65 6.64
CA LEU A 32 8.06 13.80 7.11
C LEU A 32 8.43 13.01 8.36
N MET A 33 9.69 12.60 8.48
CA MET A 33 10.19 11.73 9.55
C MET A 33 9.82 12.15 11.00
N PRO A 34 9.80 13.44 11.37
CA PRO A 34 9.36 13.86 12.71
C PRO A 34 7.92 13.47 13.08
N TRP A 35 7.08 13.20 12.08
CA TRP A 35 5.67 12.86 12.25
C TRP A 35 5.42 11.35 12.34
N PHE A 36 6.45 10.56 12.13
CA PHE A 36 6.42 9.12 12.32
C PHE A 36 6.50 8.79 13.81
N PHE A 37 5.98 7.64 14.24
CA PHE A 37 5.86 7.27 15.65
C PHE A 37 7.19 6.94 16.37
N TYR A 38 8.33 7.23 15.73
CA TYR A 38 9.66 7.03 16.27
C TYR A 38 9.97 8.02 17.40
N SER A 39 10.81 7.61 18.36
CA SER A 39 11.42 8.50 19.33
C SER A 39 12.33 9.53 18.65
N LYS A 40 12.51 10.70 19.27
CA LYS A 40 13.43 11.74 18.75
C LYS A 40 14.85 11.21 18.47
N PRO A 41 15.47 10.38 19.34
CA PRO A 41 16.76 9.76 19.05
C PRO A 41 16.74 8.87 17.80
N SER A 42 15.73 8.00 17.66
CA SER A 42 15.59 7.13 16.48
C SER A 42 15.40 7.93 15.20
N THR A 43 14.53 8.95 15.23
CA THR A 43 14.32 9.87 14.09
C THR A 43 15.63 10.53 13.65
N LYS A 44 16.43 11.03 14.60
CA LYS A 44 17.72 11.65 14.30
C LYS A 44 18.68 10.65 13.63
N LYS A 45 18.77 9.42 14.15
CA LYS A 45 19.64 8.37 13.60
C LYS A 45 19.21 7.95 12.19
N ILE A 46 17.90 7.79 11.97
CA ILE A 46 17.34 7.48 10.64
C ILE A 46 17.68 8.59 9.64
N ILE A 47 17.44 9.85 9.99
CA ILE A 47 17.73 11.01 9.12
C ILE A 47 19.22 11.10 8.80
N SER A 48 20.09 10.91 9.80
CA SER A 48 21.54 10.90 9.65
C SER A 48 22.00 9.84 8.63
N LYS A 49 21.50 8.61 8.77
CA LYS A 49 21.81 7.49 7.89
C LYS A 49 21.30 7.72 6.46
N ILE A 50 20.08 8.23 6.31
CA ILE A 50 19.49 8.54 4.99
C ILE A 50 20.26 9.65 4.26
N ASN A 51 20.74 10.65 4.97
CA ASN A 51 21.53 11.74 4.41
C ASN A 51 23.00 11.35 4.16
N GLY A 52 23.39 10.10 4.44
CA GLY A 52 24.76 9.62 4.26
C GLY A 52 25.78 10.25 5.21
N GLN A 53 25.34 10.83 6.34
CA GLN A 53 26.22 11.47 7.30
C GLN A 53 26.96 10.46 8.19
N GLU A 54 26.36 9.29 8.41
CA GLU A 54 26.88 8.21 9.25
C GLU A 54 26.80 6.88 8.48
N LEU A 55 27.61 6.73 7.41
CA LEU A 55 27.81 5.43 6.79
C LEU A 55 28.79 4.61 7.63
N SER A 56 28.30 3.51 8.18
CA SER A 56 29.11 2.54 8.90
C SER A 56 29.97 1.70 7.95
N GLU A 57 30.99 1.01 8.47
CA GLU A 57 31.78 0.06 7.67
C GLU A 57 30.88 -1.05 7.11
N GLU A 58 29.86 -1.48 7.87
CA GLU A 58 28.86 -2.44 7.43
C GLU A 58 28.02 -1.89 6.25
N ASP A 59 27.65 -0.61 6.28
CA ASP A 59 26.93 0.00 5.16
C ASP A 59 27.78 0.10 3.90
N LEU A 60 29.06 0.45 4.04
CA LEU A 60 30.01 0.47 2.92
C LEU A 60 30.21 -0.94 2.34
N PHE A 61 30.32 -1.96 3.20
CA PHE A 61 30.38 -3.35 2.77
C PHE A 61 29.14 -3.73 1.95
N ILE A 62 27.95 -3.42 2.44
CA ILE A 62 26.68 -3.74 1.76
C ILE A 62 26.55 -3.01 0.43
N ASN A 63 26.91 -1.73 0.40
CA ASN A 63 26.88 -0.94 -0.83
C ASN A 63 27.85 -1.52 -1.88
N ASN A 64 29.04 -1.96 -1.46
CA ASN A 64 29.99 -2.63 -2.35
C ASN A 64 29.52 -4.01 -2.79
N LEU A 65 28.98 -4.82 -1.87
CA LEU A 65 28.48 -6.17 -2.15
C LEU A 65 27.40 -6.13 -3.24
N PHE A 66 26.44 -5.20 -3.14
CA PHE A 66 25.36 -5.08 -4.11
C PHE A 66 25.67 -4.15 -5.28
N ASN A 67 26.86 -3.53 -5.31
CA ASN A 67 27.22 -2.49 -6.27
C ASN A 67 26.16 -1.37 -6.33
N MET A 68 25.76 -0.86 -5.16
CA MET A 68 24.77 0.21 -5.04
C MET A 68 25.35 1.54 -5.51
N ASN A 69 24.53 2.30 -6.23
CA ASN A 69 24.85 3.67 -6.60
C ASN A 69 24.61 4.64 -5.43
N ILE A 70 24.85 5.94 -5.67
CA ILE A 70 24.67 7.00 -4.67
C ILE A 70 23.22 7.19 -4.18
N GLN A 71 22.25 6.55 -4.82
CA GLN A 71 20.84 6.54 -4.39
C GLN A 71 20.51 5.30 -3.54
N ASN A 72 21.52 4.52 -3.16
CA ASN A 72 21.40 3.23 -2.47
C ASN A 72 20.54 2.22 -3.27
N ARG A 73 20.73 2.18 -4.60
CA ARG A 73 20.05 1.27 -5.52
C ARG A 73 21.05 0.58 -6.44
N ALA A 74 20.80 -0.69 -6.75
CA ALA A 74 21.52 -1.44 -7.77
C ALA A 74 20.52 -1.95 -8.82
N TRP A 75 20.76 -1.63 -10.10
CA TRP A 75 19.84 -1.90 -11.19
C TRP A 75 20.36 -3.00 -12.13
N PHE A 76 19.45 -3.89 -12.51
CA PHE A 76 19.70 -4.98 -13.44
C PHE A 76 18.61 -4.97 -14.51
N SER A 77 19.02 -4.92 -15.78
CA SER A 77 18.06 -5.05 -16.88
C SER A 77 17.64 -6.50 -16.99
N VAL A 78 16.35 -6.75 -16.78
CA VAL A 78 15.76 -8.08 -16.89
C VAL A 78 15.14 -8.19 -18.27
N ASN A 79 15.76 -9.01 -19.13
CA ASN A 79 15.13 -9.37 -20.39
C ASN A 79 14.07 -10.43 -20.10
N THR A 80 12.90 -9.98 -19.62
CA THR A 80 11.84 -10.86 -19.13
C THR A 80 11.07 -11.54 -20.23
N VAL A 81 11.11 -11.07 -21.48
CA VAL A 81 10.25 -11.60 -22.54
C VAL A 81 10.85 -12.89 -23.11
N ASN A 82 10.41 -14.01 -22.54
CA ASN A 82 10.71 -15.38 -22.95
C ASN A 82 9.41 -16.16 -23.19
N GLU A 83 9.54 -17.41 -23.61
CA GLU A 83 8.41 -18.26 -23.99
C GLU A 83 7.39 -18.53 -22.87
N HIS A 84 7.80 -18.37 -21.61
CA HIS A 84 6.96 -18.64 -20.44
C HIS A 84 6.28 -17.39 -19.89
N THR A 85 6.78 -16.21 -20.20
CA THR A 85 6.34 -14.92 -19.63
C THR A 85 5.66 -14.02 -20.65
N ASP A 86 5.89 -14.25 -21.94
CA ASP A 86 5.24 -13.50 -23.02
C ASP A 86 3.76 -13.88 -23.13
N LYS A 87 2.89 -13.07 -22.52
CA LYS A 87 1.43 -13.32 -22.48
C LYS A 87 0.83 -13.46 -23.88
N ALA A 88 1.32 -12.70 -24.85
CA ALA A 88 0.83 -12.78 -26.22
C ALA A 88 1.25 -14.09 -26.90
N TYR A 89 2.47 -14.58 -26.62
CA TYR A 89 2.89 -15.90 -27.06
C TYR A 89 2.09 -17.04 -26.41
N ILE A 90 1.77 -16.94 -25.11
CA ILE A 90 0.92 -17.91 -24.42
C ILE A 90 -0.47 -17.96 -25.07
N VAL A 91 -1.07 -16.80 -25.36
CA VAL A 91 -2.36 -16.71 -26.08
C VAL A 91 -2.22 -17.30 -27.48
N TYR A 92 -1.15 -16.97 -28.20
CA TYR A 92 -0.85 -17.50 -29.52
C TYR A 92 -0.78 -19.04 -29.54
N LYS A 93 -0.01 -19.67 -28.64
CA LYS A 93 0.06 -21.13 -28.53
C LYS A 93 -1.31 -21.76 -28.25
N LYS A 94 -2.08 -21.16 -27.33
CA LYS A 94 -3.42 -21.64 -26.98
C LYS A 94 -4.37 -21.58 -28.18
N LEU A 95 -4.33 -20.50 -28.96
CA LEU A 95 -5.19 -20.34 -30.15
C LEU A 95 -4.77 -21.29 -31.27
N LEU A 96 -3.47 -21.45 -31.51
CA LEU A 96 -2.96 -22.43 -32.48
C LEU A 96 -3.45 -23.84 -32.17
N PHE A 97 -3.27 -24.29 -30.93
CA PHE A 97 -3.68 -25.63 -30.50
C PHE A 97 -5.21 -25.80 -30.55
N LYS A 98 -5.96 -24.79 -30.08
CA LYS A 98 -7.42 -24.82 -30.16
C LYS A 98 -7.91 -24.92 -31.61
N ASN A 99 -7.27 -24.21 -32.54
CA ASN A 99 -7.69 -24.17 -33.94
C ASN A 99 -7.25 -25.41 -34.72
N SER A 100 -6.11 -26.02 -34.37
CA SER A 100 -5.69 -27.31 -34.96
C SER A 100 -6.67 -28.44 -34.65
N ASP A 101 -7.33 -28.39 -33.50
CA ASP A 101 -8.28 -29.42 -33.07
C ASP A 101 -9.70 -29.26 -33.64
N ARG A 102 -9.95 -28.26 -34.50
CA ARG A 102 -11.29 -28.03 -35.07
C ARG A 102 -11.75 -29.11 -36.05
N ASN A 103 -10.81 -29.63 -36.85
CA ASN A 103 -11.05 -30.71 -37.82
C ASN A 103 -9.71 -31.32 -38.29
N ASP A 104 -9.77 -32.50 -38.91
CA ASP A 104 -8.58 -33.25 -39.34
C ASP A 104 -7.68 -32.45 -40.29
N LYS A 105 -8.27 -31.69 -41.23
CA LYS A 105 -7.51 -30.84 -42.17
C LYS A 105 -6.68 -29.77 -41.44
N MET A 106 -7.22 -29.16 -40.39
CA MET A 106 -6.48 -28.18 -39.59
C MET A 106 -5.38 -28.84 -38.76
N ARG A 107 -5.63 -30.05 -38.26
CA ARG A 107 -4.63 -30.83 -37.54
C ARG A 107 -3.45 -31.19 -38.43
N ASP A 108 -3.70 -31.68 -39.64
CA ASP A 108 -2.66 -32.01 -40.62
C ASP A 108 -1.84 -30.78 -41.00
N THR A 109 -2.52 -29.66 -41.27
CA THR A 109 -1.88 -28.37 -41.55
C THR A 109 -0.99 -27.91 -40.39
N TYR A 110 -1.46 -28.04 -39.15
CA TYR A 110 -0.67 -27.71 -37.96
C TYR A 110 0.57 -28.59 -37.83
N MET A 111 0.45 -29.91 -38.04
CA MET A 111 1.56 -30.85 -37.94
C MET A 111 2.62 -30.60 -39.01
N GLU A 112 2.20 -30.35 -40.25
CA GLU A 112 3.09 -29.99 -41.35
C GLU A 112 3.86 -28.70 -41.05
N LEU A 113 3.16 -27.63 -40.69
CA LEU A 113 3.81 -26.34 -40.43
C LEU A 113 4.67 -26.35 -39.17
N SER A 114 4.27 -27.10 -38.13
CA SER A 114 5.07 -27.27 -36.91
C SER A 114 6.36 -28.02 -37.20
N SER A 115 6.31 -29.07 -38.02
CA SER A 115 7.49 -29.88 -38.37
C SER A 115 8.44 -29.13 -39.31
N ASN A 116 7.90 -28.41 -40.30
CA ASN A 116 8.70 -27.76 -41.33
C ASN A 116 9.25 -26.39 -40.89
N PHE A 117 8.51 -25.65 -40.07
CA PHE A 117 8.83 -24.25 -39.76
C PHE A 117 8.94 -23.95 -38.26
N ASN A 118 8.76 -24.95 -37.40
CA ASN A 118 8.79 -24.77 -35.95
C ASN A 118 7.85 -23.64 -35.48
N ILE A 119 6.63 -23.55 -36.03
CA ILE A 119 5.71 -22.45 -35.70
C ILE A 119 5.38 -22.36 -34.21
N THR A 120 5.56 -23.44 -33.45
CA THR A 120 5.36 -23.46 -32.00
C THR A 120 6.55 -22.93 -31.22
N HIS A 121 7.73 -22.73 -31.82
CA HIS A 121 8.92 -22.22 -31.14
C HIS A 121 8.83 -20.71 -30.90
N TYR A 122 9.30 -20.30 -29.72
CA TYR A 122 9.23 -18.91 -29.29
C TYR A 122 10.05 -17.95 -30.17
N ASP A 123 11.24 -18.36 -30.61
CA ASP A 123 12.09 -17.54 -31.49
C ASP A 123 11.43 -17.25 -32.85
N VAL A 124 10.68 -18.23 -33.38
CA VAL A 124 9.92 -18.08 -34.62
C VAL A 124 8.77 -17.08 -34.42
N TYR A 125 8.02 -17.22 -33.31
CA TYR A 125 6.99 -16.26 -32.94
C TYR A 125 7.55 -14.85 -32.77
N LYS A 126 8.63 -14.69 -31.99
CA LYS A 126 9.24 -13.40 -31.64
C LYS A 126 9.82 -12.70 -32.86
N SER A 127 10.47 -13.44 -33.76
CA SER A 127 10.97 -12.88 -35.01
C SER A 127 9.83 -12.55 -36.01
N GLY A 128 8.69 -13.22 -35.87
CA GLY A 128 7.54 -13.12 -36.78
C GLY A 128 7.86 -13.60 -38.20
N LYS A 129 8.94 -14.36 -38.38
CA LYS A 129 9.50 -14.76 -39.68
C LYS A 129 9.85 -16.24 -39.68
N ILE A 130 9.61 -16.88 -40.82
CA ILE A 130 9.97 -18.27 -41.10
C ILE A 130 10.79 -18.33 -42.39
N ARG A 131 11.69 -19.30 -42.49
CA ARG A 131 12.43 -19.58 -43.73
C ARG A 131 11.73 -20.70 -44.48
N ASP A 132 11.34 -20.40 -45.71
CA ASP A 132 10.80 -21.37 -46.67
C ASP A 132 11.76 -21.44 -47.87
N GLY A 133 12.63 -22.45 -47.85
CA GLY A 133 13.78 -22.54 -48.75
C GLY A 133 14.70 -21.31 -48.64
N LYS A 134 14.80 -20.54 -49.74
CA LYS A 134 15.59 -19.29 -49.81
C LYS A 134 14.78 -18.04 -49.45
N GLN A 135 13.47 -18.16 -49.28
CA GLN A 135 12.59 -17.03 -49.02
C GLN A 135 12.28 -16.90 -47.53
N THR A 136 12.06 -15.66 -47.07
CA THR A 136 11.59 -15.39 -45.71
C THR A 136 10.13 -14.95 -45.75
N VAL A 137 9.26 -15.71 -45.12
CA VAL A 137 7.81 -15.44 -45.09
C VAL A 137 7.42 -14.91 -43.70
N LYS A 138 6.41 -14.05 -43.64
CA LYS A 138 5.85 -13.57 -42.36
C LYS A 138 5.00 -14.66 -41.73
N LEU A 139 5.34 -15.08 -40.51
CA LEU A 139 4.67 -16.15 -39.77
C LEU A 139 3.15 -15.98 -39.74
N PHE A 140 2.67 -14.84 -39.25
CA PHE A 140 1.24 -14.59 -39.11
C PHE A 140 0.50 -14.51 -40.45
N LYS A 141 1.16 -14.09 -41.54
CA LYS A 141 0.57 -14.14 -42.88
C LYS A 141 0.39 -15.59 -43.34
N LEU A 142 1.37 -16.45 -43.08
CA LEU A 142 1.25 -17.88 -43.38
C LEU A 142 0.09 -18.51 -42.59
N LEU A 143 0.02 -18.25 -41.28
CA LEU A 143 -1.01 -18.84 -40.41
C LEU A 143 -2.43 -18.36 -40.73
N LEU A 144 -2.59 -17.10 -41.17
CA LEU A 144 -3.86 -16.59 -41.70
C LEU A 144 -4.23 -17.28 -43.02
N ASN A 145 -3.28 -17.38 -43.95
CA ASN A 145 -3.50 -18.01 -45.25
C ASN A 145 -3.81 -19.51 -45.13
N SER A 146 -3.24 -20.18 -44.13
CA SER A 146 -3.49 -21.61 -43.86
C SER A 146 -4.80 -21.86 -43.11
N GLY A 147 -5.45 -20.81 -42.61
CA GLY A 147 -6.67 -20.91 -41.79
C GLY A 147 -6.44 -21.36 -40.35
N LEU A 148 -5.19 -21.53 -39.90
CA LEU A 148 -4.87 -21.90 -38.51
C LEU A 148 -5.16 -20.77 -37.52
N LEU A 149 -5.10 -19.51 -37.98
CA LEU A 149 -5.53 -18.34 -37.22
C LEU A 149 -6.50 -17.53 -38.05
N SER A 150 -7.47 -16.91 -37.39
CA SER A 150 -8.37 -15.91 -37.97
C SER A 150 -7.85 -14.47 -37.71
N GLN A 151 -8.48 -13.48 -38.34
CA GLN A 151 -8.18 -12.07 -38.03
C GLN A 151 -8.55 -11.72 -36.57
N GLU A 152 -9.65 -12.29 -36.06
CA GLU A 152 -10.06 -12.11 -34.66
C GLU A 152 -9.01 -12.67 -33.68
N ASP A 153 -8.43 -13.84 -33.99
CA ASP A 153 -7.33 -14.41 -33.20
C ASP A 153 -6.11 -13.49 -33.19
N MET A 154 -5.79 -12.87 -34.34
CA MET A 154 -4.70 -11.90 -34.46
C MET A 154 -4.94 -10.66 -33.61
N ASP A 155 -6.16 -10.12 -33.62
CA ASP A 155 -6.52 -8.95 -32.83
C ASP A 155 -6.43 -9.27 -31.33
N LYS A 156 -6.82 -10.48 -30.92
CA LYS A 156 -6.66 -10.98 -29.56
C LYS A 156 -5.19 -11.12 -29.13
N ILE A 157 -4.34 -11.66 -30.00
CA ILE A 157 -2.88 -11.73 -29.72
C ILE A 157 -2.30 -10.32 -29.60
N ASN A 158 -2.64 -9.41 -30.52
CA ASN A 158 -2.12 -8.04 -30.56
C ASN A 158 -2.57 -7.21 -29.35
N SER A 159 -3.82 -7.33 -28.94
CA SER A 159 -4.35 -6.69 -27.71
C SER A 159 -3.75 -7.25 -26.43
N THR A 160 -3.19 -8.47 -26.47
CA THR A 160 -2.50 -9.10 -25.33
C THR A 160 -0.99 -8.83 -25.35
N ARG A 161 -0.45 -8.15 -26.38
CA ARG A 161 0.97 -7.82 -26.43
C ARG A 161 1.33 -7.06 -25.17
N THR A 162 2.15 -7.71 -24.36
CA THR A 162 2.87 -7.01 -23.31
C THR A 162 3.72 -6.00 -24.05
N THR A 163 3.55 -4.71 -23.76
CA THR A 163 4.52 -3.71 -24.22
C THR A 163 5.89 -4.28 -23.88
N ASN A 164 6.84 -4.25 -24.83
CA ASN A 164 8.24 -4.64 -24.61
C ASN A 164 8.93 -3.66 -23.66
N GLU A 165 8.26 -3.30 -22.57
CA GLU A 165 8.78 -2.47 -21.51
C GLU A 165 9.92 -3.25 -20.89
N LEU A 166 11.11 -2.69 -21.04
CA LEU A 166 12.31 -3.17 -20.40
C LEU A 166 12.03 -3.24 -18.90
N LEU A 167 11.93 -4.46 -18.37
CA LEU A 167 11.79 -4.62 -16.93
C LEU A 167 13.17 -4.48 -16.30
N HIS A 168 13.21 -3.78 -15.18
CA HIS A 168 14.39 -3.58 -14.37
C HIS A 168 14.15 -4.22 -13.01
N MET A 169 15.12 -5.02 -12.57
CA MET A 169 15.21 -5.48 -11.19
C MET A 169 16.08 -4.50 -10.42
N CYS A 170 15.62 -4.12 -9.24
CA CYS A 170 16.33 -3.25 -8.32
C CYS A 170 16.58 -3.99 -7.01
N ILE A 171 17.81 -3.89 -6.49
CA ILE A 171 18.10 -4.12 -5.07
C ILE A 171 18.23 -2.73 -4.43
N SER A 172 17.45 -2.42 -3.40
CA SER A 172 17.37 -1.08 -2.84
C SER A 172 17.47 -1.05 -1.31
N LYS A 173 18.20 -0.03 -0.83
CA LYS A 173 18.17 0.49 0.55
C LYS A 173 17.63 1.92 0.60
N ASN A 174 16.99 2.39 -0.46
CA ASN A 174 16.43 3.73 -0.49
C ASN A 174 15.17 3.79 0.41
N PRO A 175 15.09 4.75 1.35
CA PRO A 175 13.99 4.83 2.31
C PRO A 175 12.62 5.10 1.65
N ILE A 176 12.60 5.72 0.47
CA ILE A 176 11.35 5.94 -0.27
C ILE A 176 10.79 4.61 -0.74
N ASP A 177 11.65 3.74 -1.27
CA ASP A 177 11.25 2.41 -1.76
C ASP A 177 10.72 1.57 -0.59
N TYR A 178 11.29 1.72 0.62
CA TYR A 178 10.75 1.10 1.84
C TYR A 178 9.40 1.67 2.24
N LEU A 179 9.22 2.99 2.25
CA LEU A 179 7.96 3.63 2.61
C LEU A 179 6.80 3.12 1.73
N VAL A 180 7.02 3.06 0.41
CA VAL A 180 6.00 2.58 -0.53
C VAL A 180 5.94 1.04 -0.61
N SER A 181 6.88 0.31 -0.01
CA SER A 181 6.83 -1.17 0.00
C SER A 181 5.76 -1.76 0.93
N SER A 182 5.15 -0.95 1.78
CA SER A 182 4.05 -1.37 2.63
C SER A 182 2.79 -1.60 1.81
N THR A 183 1.99 -2.62 2.11
CA THR A 183 0.52 -2.49 2.14
C THR A 183 -0.09 -3.76 2.73
N GLY A 184 -0.54 -3.72 3.99
CA GLY A 184 -1.23 -4.84 4.65
C GLY A 184 -2.68 -5.07 4.16
N GLN A 185 -2.89 -5.19 2.84
CA GLN A 185 -4.12 -5.77 2.28
C GLN A 185 -3.79 -7.15 1.69
N SER A 186 -4.78 -7.89 1.16
CA SER A 186 -4.51 -8.72 -0.01
C SER A 186 -3.83 -7.82 -1.04
N PHE A 187 -2.50 -7.82 -1.02
CA PHE A 187 -1.60 -6.80 -1.56
C PHE A 187 -1.94 -6.53 -3.03
N THR A 188 -2.73 -5.51 -3.36
CA THR A 188 -3.08 -5.18 -4.76
C THR A 188 -2.68 -3.77 -5.18
N SER A 189 -2.38 -2.88 -4.24
CA SER A 189 -1.73 -1.59 -4.53
C SER A 189 -0.61 -1.33 -3.53
N CYS A 190 0.53 -0.87 -4.01
CA CYS A 190 1.80 -0.81 -3.28
C CYS A 190 2.28 0.63 -3.14
N GLU A 191 1.33 1.56 -3.03
CA GLU A 191 1.58 2.98 -3.30
C GLU A 191 0.74 3.90 -2.41
N SER A 192 -0.13 3.35 -1.55
CA SER A 192 -0.94 4.16 -0.63
C SER A 192 -0.46 3.99 0.81
N LEU A 193 -0.32 5.10 1.51
CA LEU A 193 -0.11 5.19 2.95
C LEU A 193 -1.45 5.20 3.73
N ASN A 194 -2.50 4.59 3.17
CA ASN A 194 -3.74 4.30 3.87
C ASN A 194 -3.76 2.82 4.24
N SER A 195 -3.98 2.51 5.52
CA SER A 195 -4.13 1.14 5.98
C SER A 195 -5.46 0.99 6.72
N ASN A 196 -6.24 -0.01 6.34
CA ASN A 196 -7.43 -0.41 7.09
C ASN A 196 -7.08 -1.28 8.32
N PHE A 197 -5.79 -1.52 8.58
CA PHE A 197 -5.30 -2.36 9.67
C PHE A 197 -4.83 -1.51 10.86
N ARG A 198 -5.08 -2.00 12.08
CA ARG A 198 -4.90 -1.28 13.37
C ARG A 198 -3.44 -1.01 13.79
N SER A 199 -2.51 -0.78 12.87
CA SER A 199 -1.08 -0.68 13.23
C SER A 199 -0.22 0.25 12.37
N ALA A 200 -0.77 0.84 11.29
CA ALA A 200 -0.04 1.77 10.41
C ALA A 200 1.43 1.35 10.10
N TYR A 201 1.63 0.06 9.86
CA TYR A 201 2.95 -0.60 9.76
C TYR A 201 3.92 0.08 8.80
N TYR A 202 3.39 0.68 7.74
CA TYR A 202 4.13 1.41 6.73
C TYR A 202 4.97 2.56 7.29
N LEU A 203 4.55 3.13 8.41
CA LEU A 203 5.31 4.15 9.11
C LEU A 203 6.51 3.54 9.85
N GLY A 204 6.50 2.24 10.14
CA GLY A 204 7.65 1.52 10.65
C GLY A 204 8.72 1.22 9.60
N LEU A 205 8.36 1.17 8.31
CA LEU A 205 9.26 0.69 7.27
C LEU A 205 10.47 1.60 7.00
N PRO A 206 10.35 2.94 7.06
CA PRO A 206 11.51 3.81 6.98
C PRO A 206 12.63 3.51 7.96
N GLY A 207 12.30 3.02 9.15
CA GLY A 207 13.28 2.63 10.16
C GLY A 207 14.15 1.45 9.74
N LEU A 208 13.76 0.69 8.70
CA LEU A 208 14.57 -0.40 8.15
C LEU A 208 15.90 0.07 7.57
N VAL A 209 16.10 1.37 7.30
CA VAL A 209 17.43 1.86 6.93
C VAL A 209 18.48 1.60 8.02
N LEU A 210 18.06 1.43 9.28
CA LEU A 210 18.95 1.05 10.38
C LEU A 210 19.35 -0.43 10.33
N ASP A 211 18.59 -1.27 9.64
CA ASP A 211 18.93 -2.67 9.42
C ASP A 211 19.80 -2.84 8.18
N THR A 212 21.10 -2.99 8.42
CA THR A 212 22.08 -3.10 7.35
C THR A 212 21.95 -4.38 6.54
N ASN A 213 21.36 -5.45 7.10
CA ASN A 213 21.28 -6.78 6.47
C ASN A 213 20.13 -6.93 5.47
N ARG A 214 19.15 -6.02 5.52
CA ARG A 214 17.91 -6.16 4.78
C ARG A 214 17.85 -5.18 3.63
N VAL A 215 17.40 -5.68 2.49
CA VAL A 215 17.17 -4.91 1.28
C VAL A 215 15.81 -5.26 0.70
N ILE A 216 15.23 -4.34 -0.06
CA ILE A 216 14.09 -4.67 -0.91
C ILE A 216 14.61 -5.05 -2.30
N VAL A 217 14.07 -6.12 -2.85
CA VAL A 217 14.26 -6.49 -4.26
C VAL A 217 12.94 -6.27 -4.97
N PHE A 218 12.91 -5.51 -6.06
CA PHE A 218 11.67 -5.25 -6.82
C PHE A 218 11.86 -5.23 -8.32
N LEU A 219 10.78 -5.48 -9.07
CA LEU A 219 10.68 -5.27 -10.51
C LEU A 219 9.89 -3.99 -10.81
N THR A 220 10.35 -3.25 -11.81
CA THR A 220 9.64 -2.09 -12.36
C THR A 220 9.91 -1.98 -13.86
N ASN A 221 9.00 -1.36 -14.61
CA ASN A 221 9.22 -0.93 -15.99
C ASN A 221 9.89 0.46 -16.08
N GLY A 222 10.32 1.02 -14.94
CA GLY A 222 10.89 2.36 -14.85
C GLY A 222 9.84 3.48 -14.76
N THR A 223 8.54 3.16 -14.82
CA THR A 223 7.49 4.16 -14.60
C THR A 223 7.51 4.64 -13.15
N GLN A 224 7.26 5.93 -12.98
CA GLN A 224 7.28 6.61 -11.70
C GLN A 224 5.92 7.25 -11.42
N SER A 225 5.53 7.21 -10.15
CA SER A 225 4.34 7.87 -9.62
C SER A 225 4.72 8.85 -8.52
N ASN A 226 3.76 9.68 -8.13
CA ASN A 226 3.94 10.67 -7.08
C ASN A 226 3.02 10.36 -5.91
N LEU A 227 3.62 10.11 -4.76
CA LEU A 227 2.94 10.09 -3.49
C LEU A 227 2.91 11.51 -2.92
N LYS A 228 1.71 12.03 -2.67
CA LYS A 228 1.51 13.37 -2.11
C LYS A 228 0.97 13.27 -0.69
N VAL A 229 1.72 13.83 0.26
CA VAL A 229 1.31 13.98 1.66
C VAL A 229 1.31 15.47 1.96
N ARG A 230 0.12 16.08 2.00
CA ARG A 230 -0.06 17.55 2.13
C ARG A 230 0.70 18.30 1.02
N ASP A 231 1.62 19.19 1.38
CA ASP A 231 2.50 19.95 0.50
C ASP A 231 3.77 19.19 0.09
N ILE A 232 4.00 18.00 0.67
CA ILE A 232 5.18 17.18 0.42
C ILE A 232 4.88 16.18 -0.70
N LYS A 233 5.76 16.16 -1.70
CA LYS A 233 5.70 15.28 -2.86
C LYS A 233 6.90 14.34 -2.85
N LEU A 234 6.65 13.04 -2.98
CA LEU A 234 7.65 11.99 -3.11
C LEU A 234 7.45 11.28 -4.45
N THR A 235 8.45 11.29 -5.32
CA THR A 235 8.46 10.45 -6.52
C THR A 235 8.92 9.04 -6.15
N HIS A 236 8.24 8.00 -6.60
CA HIS A 236 8.65 6.61 -6.40
C HIS A 236 8.42 5.78 -7.66
N PHE A 237 9.06 4.61 -7.73
CA PHE A 237 8.83 3.66 -8.82
C PHE A 237 7.54 2.88 -8.58
N ASN A 238 6.87 2.53 -9.68
CA ASN A 238 5.75 1.60 -9.64
C ASN A 238 6.30 0.17 -9.61
N PHE A 239 5.94 -0.58 -8.57
CA PHE A 239 6.42 -1.96 -8.40
C PHE A 239 5.50 -2.95 -9.11
N THR A 240 6.06 -3.75 -10.02
CA THR A 240 5.36 -4.90 -10.62
C THR A 240 5.30 -6.08 -9.65
N CYS A 241 6.43 -6.36 -8.99
CA CYS A 241 6.53 -7.29 -7.87
C CYS A 241 7.73 -6.92 -6.99
N ARG A 242 7.77 -7.42 -5.75
CA ARG A 242 8.86 -7.21 -4.81
C ARG A 242 9.01 -8.37 -3.82
N SER A 243 10.13 -8.39 -3.13
CA SER A 243 10.41 -9.24 -1.98
C SER A 243 11.39 -8.56 -1.05
N TRP A 244 11.36 -8.93 0.22
CA TRP A 244 12.46 -8.64 1.14
C TRP A 244 13.58 -9.67 0.92
N ALA A 245 14.81 -9.20 0.96
CA ALA A 245 15.98 -10.06 0.99
C ALA A 245 16.84 -9.76 2.23
N ILE A 246 17.30 -10.81 2.92
CA ILE A 246 18.16 -10.71 4.10
C ILE A 246 19.49 -11.38 3.84
N LEU A 247 20.58 -10.69 4.17
CA LEU A 247 21.93 -11.24 4.15
C LEU A 247 22.25 -12.01 5.43
N ASN A 248 22.74 -13.24 5.30
CA ASN A 248 23.21 -14.04 6.43
C ASN A 248 24.73 -13.92 6.63
N ILE A 249 25.24 -14.54 7.68
CA ILE A 249 26.68 -14.56 8.03
C ILE A 249 27.62 -15.14 6.94
N GLU A 250 27.09 -15.96 6.04
CA GLU A 250 27.81 -16.64 4.95
C GLU A 250 27.73 -15.88 3.61
N ASP A 251 27.28 -14.63 3.63
CA ASP A 251 27.06 -13.78 2.45
C ASP A 251 26.03 -14.38 1.47
N LEU A 252 25.06 -15.12 2.02
CA LEU A 252 23.93 -15.69 1.29
C LEU A 252 22.69 -14.81 1.49
N LEU A 253 22.07 -14.41 0.37
CA LEU A 253 20.83 -13.66 0.36
C LEU A 253 19.63 -14.60 0.43
N TYR A 254 18.71 -14.34 1.35
CA TYR A 254 17.47 -15.09 1.47
C TYR A 254 16.29 -14.25 1.03
N ILE A 255 15.59 -14.69 0.00
CA ILE A 255 14.35 -14.08 -0.49
C ILE A 255 13.20 -14.59 0.37
N ILE A 256 12.61 -13.71 1.18
CA ILE A 256 11.66 -14.11 2.23
C ILE A 256 10.28 -14.43 1.65
N ARG A 257 9.70 -13.48 0.91
CA ARG A 257 8.31 -13.57 0.44
C ARG A 257 8.04 -12.62 -0.71
N TYR A 258 7.32 -13.12 -1.72
CA TYR A 258 6.92 -12.35 -2.88
C TYR A 258 5.61 -11.58 -2.65
N TYR A 259 5.58 -10.33 -3.13
CA TYR A 259 4.42 -9.44 -3.11
C TYR A 259 4.25 -8.73 -4.47
N PRO A 260 3.03 -8.53 -4.98
CA PRO A 260 1.79 -9.14 -4.48
C PRO A 260 1.71 -10.65 -4.80
N SER A 261 2.50 -11.08 -5.77
CA SER A 261 2.63 -12.47 -6.21
C SER A 261 4.03 -12.72 -6.77
N LYS A 262 4.41 -13.99 -6.86
CA LYS A 262 5.65 -14.43 -7.51
C LYS A 262 5.49 -14.36 -9.03
N VAL A 263 5.61 -13.16 -9.60
CA VAL A 263 5.61 -12.95 -11.06
C VAL A 263 6.91 -13.46 -11.69
N VAL A 264 8.03 -13.29 -10.98
CA VAL A 264 9.36 -13.77 -11.37
C VAL A 264 10.07 -14.32 -10.14
N ASP A 265 10.95 -15.31 -10.33
CA ASP A 265 11.80 -15.86 -9.27
C ASP A 265 13.03 -14.97 -9.07
N PHE A 266 13.03 -14.15 -8.00
CA PHE A 266 14.13 -13.27 -7.69
C PHE A 266 15.41 -14.03 -7.33
N ALA A 267 15.30 -15.20 -6.71
CA ALA A 267 16.50 -15.99 -6.39
C ALA A 267 17.19 -16.49 -7.66
N GLN A 268 16.42 -16.94 -8.65
CA GLN A 268 16.95 -17.31 -9.96
C GLN A 268 17.61 -16.11 -10.65
N LEU A 269 16.92 -14.96 -10.72
CA LEU A 269 17.48 -13.75 -11.32
C LEU A 269 18.78 -13.32 -10.64
N LEU A 270 18.78 -13.16 -9.33
CA LEU A 270 19.96 -12.71 -8.59
C LEU A 270 21.13 -13.71 -8.67
N SER A 271 20.83 -15.01 -8.74
CA SER A 271 21.88 -16.03 -8.95
C SER A 271 22.57 -15.87 -10.31
N GLN A 272 21.84 -15.47 -11.34
CA GLN A 272 22.40 -15.19 -12.67
C GLN A 272 23.30 -13.94 -12.69
N THR A 273 23.14 -13.02 -11.74
CA THR A 273 24.05 -11.88 -11.56
C THR A 273 25.25 -12.22 -10.67
N GLY A 274 25.37 -13.46 -10.20
CA GLY A 274 26.50 -13.93 -9.38
C GLY A 274 26.29 -13.85 -7.88
N TYR A 275 25.09 -13.47 -7.41
CA TYR A 275 24.78 -13.53 -5.97
C TYR A 275 24.53 -14.96 -5.54
N LYS A 276 24.96 -15.30 -4.32
CA LYS A 276 24.50 -16.53 -3.67
C LYS A 276 23.11 -16.22 -3.09
N VAL A 277 22.07 -16.87 -3.59
CA VAL A 277 20.68 -16.60 -3.16
C VAL A 277 19.88 -17.89 -2.93
N LEU A 278 19.03 -17.90 -1.92
CA LEU A 278 18.03 -18.94 -1.68
C LEU A 278 16.63 -18.33 -1.51
N ASN A 279 15.60 -19.05 -1.96
CA ASN A 279 14.21 -18.76 -1.57
C ASN A 279 13.93 -19.41 -0.20
N ILE A 280 13.28 -18.68 0.70
CA ILE A 280 12.81 -19.22 1.99
C ILE A 280 11.57 -20.09 1.84
N ASP A 281 10.74 -19.83 0.82
CA ASP A 281 9.54 -20.60 0.52
C ASP A 281 9.89 -22.08 0.32
N GLY A 282 9.56 -22.92 1.31
CA GLY A 282 9.77 -24.38 1.29
C GLY A 282 11.04 -24.88 1.98
N VAL A 283 11.81 -24.01 2.65
CA VAL A 283 13.01 -24.40 3.40
C VAL A 283 12.67 -24.41 4.90
N SER A 284 12.98 -25.49 5.61
CA SER A 284 12.89 -25.49 7.08
C SER A 284 13.75 -24.36 7.63
N SER A 285 13.25 -23.71 8.68
CA SER A 285 13.89 -22.59 9.40
C SER A 285 15.37 -22.82 9.70
N ASP A 286 15.79 -24.08 9.81
CA ASP A 286 17.15 -24.54 10.11
C ASP A 286 18.25 -24.07 9.15
N LYS A 287 17.92 -23.67 7.92
CA LYS A 287 18.95 -23.20 6.97
C LYS A 287 19.34 -21.74 7.15
N TYR A 288 18.49 -20.89 7.74
CA TYR A 288 18.89 -19.52 8.04
C TYR A 288 19.63 -19.50 9.37
N LYS A 289 20.96 -19.34 9.33
CA LYS A 289 21.80 -19.40 10.53
C LYS A 289 21.66 -18.15 11.41
N LYS A 290 22.12 -17.00 10.89
CA LYS A 290 22.27 -15.72 11.61
C LYS A 290 22.45 -14.60 10.59
N SER A 291 22.01 -13.38 10.91
CA SER A 291 22.29 -12.20 10.07
C SER A 291 23.78 -11.87 10.02
N LYS A 292 24.23 -11.22 8.93
CA LYS A 292 25.65 -10.89 8.73
C LYS A 292 26.17 -9.91 9.78
N PHE A 293 25.39 -8.86 9.99
CA PHE A 293 25.70 -7.75 10.86
C PHE A 293 24.69 -7.66 12.00
N LYS A 294 25.14 -7.07 13.09
CA LYS A 294 24.28 -6.60 14.16
C LYS A 294 23.49 -5.39 13.64
N PHE A 295 22.29 -5.20 14.16
CA PHE A 295 21.49 -4.04 13.82
C PHE A 295 20.64 -3.60 15.00
N GLU A 296 20.12 -2.39 14.90
CA GLU A 296 19.24 -1.82 15.91
C GLU A 296 17.85 -1.64 15.33
N LEU A 297 16.85 -1.81 16.20
CA LEU A 297 15.49 -1.41 15.88
C LEU A 297 15.28 0.04 16.26
N PRO A 298 14.53 0.81 15.46
CA PRO A 298 14.04 2.08 15.93
C PRO A 298 13.11 1.88 17.13
N THR A 299 13.04 2.89 18.00
CA THR A 299 12.19 2.87 19.20
C THR A 299 11.00 3.82 19.04
N LEU A 300 9.87 3.49 19.67
CA LEU A 300 8.72 4.38 19.87
C LEU A 300 9.08 5.48 20.89
N GLN A 301 8.23 6.51 21.00
CA GLN A 301 8.42 7.61 21.98
C GLN A 301 8.56 7.14 23.43
N ASN A 302 7.93 6.01 23.79
CA ASN A 302 8.07 5.38 25.11
C ASN A 302 9.30 4.46 25.23
N SER A 303 10.27 4.58 24.31
CA SER A 303 11.48 3.76 24.20
C SER A 303 11.27 2.26 23.88
N THR A 304 10.06 1.85 23.52
CA THR A 304 9.80 0.45 23.14
C THR A 304 10.35 0.18 21.72
N PRO A 305 11.16 -0.87 21.49
CA PRO A 305 11.59 -1.25 20.15
C PRO A 305 10.41 -1.56 19.23
N ILE A 306 10.49 -1.11 17.99
CA ILE A 306 9.42 -1.27 17.02
C ILE A 306 9.68 -2.55 16.25
N SER A 307 8.77 -3.51 16.38
CA SER A 307 8.71 -4.65 15.48
C SER A 307 8.08 -4.16 14.17
N ILE A 308 8.90 -4.08 13.13
CA ILE A 308 8.53 -3.62 11.78
C ILE A 308 8.68 -4.73 10.76
N TYR A 309 8.48 -5.99 11.19
CA TYR A 309 8.56 -7.17 10.33
C TYR A 309 7.22 -7.90 10.35
N PHE A 310 6.58 -8.08 9.19
CA PHE A 310 5.39 -8.92 8.99
C PHE A 310 5.67 -10.08 8.01
N ASP A 311 6.89 -10.62 8.07
CA ASP A 311 7.37 -11.63 7.14
C ASP A 311 8.01 -12.85 7.82
N ASN A 312 7.65 -13.12 9.08
CA ASN A 312 8.10 -14.23 9.92
C ASN A 312 9.60 -14.23 10.27
N PHE A 313 10.39 -13.28 9.74
CA PHE A 313 11.79 -13.07 10.11
C PHE A 313 11.88 -11.92 11.09
N GLY A 314 11.90 -12.29 12.38
CA GLY A 314 11.94 -11.34 13.48
C GLY A 314 13.33 -11.19 14.08
N PRO A 315 13.60 -10.04 14.71
CA PRO A 315 14.75 -9.88 15.55
C PRO A 315 14.58 -10.76 16.81
N ILE A 316 15.61 -11.50 17.16
CA ILE A 316 15.76 -12.17 18.45
C ILE A 316 16.97 -11.55 19.15
N LYS A 317 16.79 -11.25 20.43
CA LYS A 317 17.89 -10.91 21.34
C LYS A 317 18.71 -12.17 21.63
N ASP A 318 19.99 -12.14 21.29
CA ASP A 318 20.95 -13.16 21.66
C ASP A 318 21.37 -12.93 23.12
N VAL A 319 20.81 -13.74 24.03
CA VAL A 319 21.02 -13.61 25.48
C VAL A 319 22.46 -13.97 25.87
N GLU A 320 23.16 -14.74 25.04
CA GLU A 320 24.55 -15.12 25.28
C GLU A 320 25.54 -14.04 24.80
N GLN A 321 25.13 -13.18 23.88
CA GLN A 321 25.96 -12.13 23.28
C GLN A 321 25.45 -10.72 23.61
N ASP A 322 25.28 -10.42 24.90
CA ASP A 322 25.13 -9.05 25.40
C ASP A 322 23.90 -8.29 24.84
N ASP A 323 22.77 -8.99 24.71
CA ASP A 323 21.47 -8.40 24.33
C ASP A 323 21.39 -7.91 22.86
N GLU A 324 22.28 -8.43 22.01
CA GLU A 324 22.39 -8.08 20.59
C GLU A 324 21.27 -8.66 19.72
N LEU A 325 20.86 -7.91 18.68
CA LEU A 325 19.76 -8.32 17.80
C LEU A 325 20.26 -9.01 16.53
N TYR A 326 19.70 -10.19 16.29
CA TYR A 326 19.92 -10.98 15.08
C TYR A 326 18.59 -11.46 14.51
N TYR A 327 18.54 -11.71 13.21
CA TYR A 327 17.39 -12.42 12.64
C TYR A 327 17.39 -13.89 13.04
N TYR A 328 16.23 -14.37 13.47
CA TYR A 328 15.94 -15.78 13.60
C TYR A 328 14.53 -16.03 13.06
N ASN A 329 14.36 -17.17 12.41
CA ASN A 329 13.03 -17.58 11.96
C ASN A 329 12.22 -17.97 13.20
N LYS A 330 11.10 -17.26 13.43
CA LYS A 330 10.10 -17.68 14.41
C LYS A 330 8.96 -18.30 13.64
N ASP A 331 8.57 -19.52 14.00
CA ASP A 331 7.31 -20.12 13.59
C ASP A 331 6.16 -19.31 14.21
N GLY A 332 5.80 -18.20 13.57
CA GLY A 332 4.79 -17.26 14.04
C GLY A 332 4.95 -15.87 13.44
N LEU A 333 3.82 -15.22 13.18
CA LEU A 333 3.80 -13.82 12.76
C LEU A 333 4.50 -12.96 13.82
N THR A 334 5.60 -12.33 13.44
CA THR A 334 6.13 -11.18 14.18
C THR A 334 5.05 -10.09 14.12
N GLY A 335 4.37 -9.87 15.25
CA GLY A 335 3.37 -8.82 15.35
C GLY A 335 4.05 -7.46 15.23
N GLY A 336 3.45 -6.55 14.46
CA GLY A 336 3.83 -5.14 14.48
C GLY A 336 3.48 -4.53 15.84
N SER A 337 4.38 -3.71 16.40
CA SER A 337 4.09 -2.98 17.64
C SER A 337 2.93 -1.99 17.39
N VAL A 338 1.82 -2.11 18.14
CA VAL A 338 0.72 -1.14 18.08
C VAL A 338 1.09 0.07 18.94
N HIS A 339 1.25 1.25 18.33
CA HIS A 339 1.39 2.49 19.09
C HIS A 339 -0.01 3.00 19.46
N THR A 340 -0.46 2.76 20.69
CA THR A 340 -1.85 3.04 21.14
C THR A 340 -2.30 4.50 20.97
N THR A 341 -1.39 5.46 21.05
CA THR A 341 -1.72 6.88 20.85
C THR A 341 -1.66 7.34 19.40
N PHE A 342 -1.27 6.48 18.46
CA PHE A 342 -1.17 6.84 17.04
C PHE A 342 -2.49 6.56 16.34
N ASN A 343 -3.08 7.56 15.70
CA ASN A 343 -4.35 7.41 15.01
C ASN A 343 -4.19 6.74 13.64
N TRP A 344 -4.27 5.41 13.62
CA TRP A 344 -4.16 4.62 12.38
C TRP A 344 -5.42 4.68 11.50
N THR A 345 -6.55 5.16 12.01
CA THR A 345 -7.87 5.03 11.36
C THR A 345 -7.94 5.77 10.03
N PHE A 346 -7.24 6.89 9.90
CA PHE A 346 -7.41 7.79 8.76
C PHE A 346 -6.29 7.71 7.72
N GLY A 347 -5.17 7.07 8.06
CA GLY A 347 -4.00 7.00 7.17
C GLY A 347 -3.25 8.34 7.07
N PHE A 348 -1.98 8.28 6.69
CA PHE A 348 -1.09 9.45 6.68
C PHE A 348 -1.41 10.43 5.54
N GLU A 349 -2.08 9.97 4.48
CA GLU A 349 -2.46 10.79 3.31
C GLU A 349 -3.65 11.73 3.57
N LYS A 350 -4.57 11.34 4.46
CA LYS A 350 -5.85 12.05 4.65
C LYS A 350 -5.81 13.10 5.77
N ILE A 351 -4.70 13.21 6.48
CA ILE A 351 -4.60 14.05 7.67
C ILE A 351 -4.28 15.49 7.29
N GLU A 352 -5.15 16.40 7.72
CA GLU A 352 -5.03 17.84 7.44
C GLU A 352 -3.91 18.49 8.25
N GLU A 353 -3.65 18.03 9.48
CA GLU A 353 -2.61 18.51 10.39
C GLU A 353 -1.89 17.35 11.07
N PHE A 354 -0.56 17.29 11.00
CA PHE A 354 0.18 16.14 11.51
C PHE A 354 0.00 15.91 13.03
N ASP A 355 -0.30 16.96 13.81
CA ASP A 355 -0.61 16.83 15.24
C ASP A 355 -1.83 15.94 15.50
N MET A 356 -2.73 15.80 14.53
CA MET A 356 -3.89 14.91 14.62
C MET A 356 -3.51 13.43 14.63
N LEU A 357 -2.31 13.06 14.17
CA LEU A 357 -1.81 11.69 14.25
C LEU A 357 -1.67 11.19 15.68
N TYR A 358 -1.53 12.10 16.64
CA TYR A 358 -1.30 11.78 18.05
C TYR A 358 -2.48 12.18 18.94
N LYS A 359 -3.60 12.57 18.34
CA LYS A 359 -4.85 12.89 19.02
C LYS A 359 -5.90 11.82 18.72
N GLU A 360 -6.79 11.58 19.67
CA GLU A 360 -8.01 10.85 19.36
C GLU A 360 -8.82 11.68 18.35
N CYS A 361 -9.00 11.16 17.14
CA CYS A 361 -9.79 11.83 16.10
C CYS A 361 -10.95 10.95 15.65
N ILE A 362 -11.97 11.60 15.10
CA ILE A 362 -13.20 10.98 14.61
C ILE A 362 -13.64 11.67 13.31
N LEU A 363 -14.50 11.01 12.53
CA LEU A 363 -15.11 11.63 11.35
C LEU A 363 -16.36 12.40 11.77
N CYS A 364 -16.45 13.64 11.34
CA CYS A 364 -17.69 14.40 11.42
C CYS A 364 -18.74 13.73 10.53
N PHE A 365 -19.83 13.25 11.12
CA PHE A 365 -20.94 12.60 10.41
C PHE A 365 -21.49 13.47 9.26
N SER A 366 -21.56 14.79 9.45
CA SER A 366 -22.18 15.67 8.46
C SER A 366 -21.27 16.06 7.29
N CYS A 367 -19.99 16.39 7.54
CA CYS A 367 -19.09 16.87 6.48
C CYS A 367 -17.94 15.92 6.16
N GLN A 368 -17.86 14.78 6.84
CA GLN A 368 -16.83 13.74 6.66
C GLN A 368 -15.40 14.23 6.90
N LYS A 369 -15.23 15.42 7.50
CA LYS A 369 -13.91 15.91 7.94
C LYS A 369 -13.44 15.17 9.18
N ILE A 370 -12.14 14.89 9.22
CA ILE A 370 -11.49 14.35 10.42
C ILE A 370 -11.33 15.51 11.40
N ILE A 371 -11.70 15.29 12.67
CA ILE A 371 -11.59 16.28 13.74
C ILE A 371 -11.03 15.64 15.01
N PRO A 372 -10.32 16.40 15.85
CA PRO A 372 -10.04 15.99 17.22
C PRO A 372 -11.35 15.66 17.97
N ARG A 373 -11.35 14.62 18.79
CA ARG A 373 -12.54 14.17 19.55
C ARG A 373 -13.05 15.25 20.51
N ASP A 374 -12.15 16.01 21.12
CA ASP A 374 -12.45 17.17 21.96
C ASP A 374 -13.03 18.37 21.18
N ALA A 375 -12.82 18.42 19.86
CA ALA A 375 -13.42 19.39 18.95
C ALA A 375 -14.72 18.88 18.29
N SER A 376 -15.39 17.92 18.93
CA SER A 376 -16.64 17.33 18.44
C SER A 376 -17.79 17.46 19.44
N LYS A 377 -19.01 17.42 18.93
CA LYS A 377 -20.24 17.25 19.71
C LYS A 377 -20.89 15.92 19.32
N ASN A 378 -21.51 15.26 20.29
CA ASN A 378 -22.31 14.07 20.02
C ASN A 378 -23.76 14.49 19.78
N ILE A 379 -24.34 14.05 18.67
CA ILE A 379 -25.77 14.20 18.36
C ILE A 379 -26.39 12.81 18.40
N THR A 380 -27.61 12.68 18.92
CA THR A 380 -28.33 11.41 18.95
C THR A 380 -29.50 11.50 17.98
N SER A 381 -29.45 10.73 16.90
CA SER A 381 -30.56 10.57 15.96
C SER A 381 -31.35 9.30 16.32
N PRO A 382 -32.69 9.32 16.25
CA PRO A 382 -33.50 8.11 16.40
C PRO A 382 -33.15 7.01 15.37
N GLN A 383 -32.64 7.39 14.20
CA GLN A 383 -32.35 6.47 13.08
C GLN A 383 -30.91 5.96 13.10
N ASP A 384 -29.95 6.83 13.42
CA ASP A 384 -28.51 6.56 13.26
C ASP A 384 -27.76 6.38 14.59
N GLY A 385 -28.47 6.48 15.73
CA GLY A 385 -27.86 6.46 17.06
C GLY A 385 -27.01 7.69 17.35
N THR A 386 -26.03 7.55 18.25
CA THR A 386 -25.11 8.65 18.61
C THR A 386 -24.02 8.81 17.56
N GLN A 387 -24.01 9.95 16.91
CA GLN A 387 -23.05 10.34 15.88
C GLN A 387 -22.23 11.53 16.36
N ALA A 388 -20.96 11.59 15.95
CA ALA A 388 -20.10 12.72 16.29
C ALA A 388 -20.04 13.73 15.14
N ILE A 389 -20.12 15.01 15.46
CA ILE A 389 -20.15 16.10 14.49
C ILE A 389 -19.16 17.21 14.88
N CYS A 390 -18.54 17.85 13.89
CA CYS A 390 -17.65 18.98 14.17
C CYS A 390 -18.44 20.21 14.64
N LEU A 391 -17.81 21.05 15.47
CA LEU A 391 -18.42 22.28 15.99
C LEU A 391 -18.99 23.17 14.87
N GLY A 392 -18.26 23.36 13.76
CA GLY A 392 -18.76 24.17 12.65
C GLY A 392 -19.97 23.59 11.93
N CYS A 393 -20.16 22.27 11.91
CA CYS A 393 -21.37 21.64 11.40
C CYS A 393 -22.49 21.62 12.44
N PHE A 394 -22.15 21.48 13.72
CA PHE A 394 -23.06 21.62 14.84
C PHE A 394 -23.70 23.00 14.83
N ASP A 395 -22.90 24.07 14.87
CA ASP A 395 -23.39 25.45 14.91
C ASP A 395 -24.25 25.83 13.68
N LYS A 396 -24.06 25.15 12.55
CA LYS A 396 -24.86 25.38 11.34
C LYS A 396 -26.21 24.67 11.37
N LYS A 397 -26.27 23.43 11.88
CA LYS A 397 -27.43 22.55 11.71
C LYS A 397 -28.13 22.15 13.01
N TYR A 398 -27.45 22.21 14.15
CA TYR A 398 -27.93 21.69 15.41
C TYR A 398 -27.88 22.75 16.51
N THR A 399 -28.71 22.57 17.54
CA THR A 399 -28.65 23.35 18.78
C THR A 399 -28.98 22.45 19.96
N GLU A 400 -28.60 22.86 21.16
CA GLU A 400 -28.96 22.16 22.40
C GLU A 400 -30.31 22.69 22.92
N CYS A 401 -31.16 21.77 23.38
CA CYS A 401 -32.43 22.08 24.03
C CYS A 401 -32.17 22.68 25.41
N SER A 402 -32.78 23.84 25.71
CA SER A 402 -32.61 24.50 27.01
C SER A 402 -33.13 23.68 28.20
N GLU A 403 -34.07 22.76 27.95
CA GLU A 403 -34.70 21.95 29.01
C GLU A 403 -33.97 20.65 29.28
N CYS A 404 -33.69 19.86 28.24
CA CYS A 404 -33.10 18.52 28.41
C CYS A 404 -31.62 18.43 28.05
N GLY A 405 -31.02 19.50 27.52
CA GLY A 405 -29.64 19.52 27.04
C GLY A 405 -29.37 18.67 25.79
N GLN A 406 -30.37 17.95 25.26
CA GLN A 406 -30.20 17.14 24.06
C GLN A 406 -30.05 18.01 22.82
N SER A 407 -29.20 17.57 21.90
CA SER A 407 -29.01 18.23 20.60
C SER A 407 -30.10 17.82 19.61
N TYR A 408 -30.63 18.78 18.86
CA TYR A 408 -31.67 18.57 17.84
C TYR A 408 -31.43 19.45 16.60
N ASP A 409 -32.05 19.12 15.46
CA ASP A 409 -31.88 19.88 14.21
C ASP A 409 -32.56 21.25 14.32
N LYS A 410 -31.88 22.33 13.90
CA LYS A 410 -32.46 23.69 13.89
C LYS A 410 -33.69 23.80 13.00
N GLN A 411 -33.88 22.92 12.03
CA GLN A 411 -35.10 22.85 11.23
C GLN A 411 -36.32 22.37 12.03
N GLU A 412 -36.09 21.58 13.08
CA GLU A 412 -37.12 21.15 14.04
C GLU A 412 -37.36 22.22 15.12
N GLN A 413 -36.60 23.31 15.11
CA GLN A 413 -36.82 24.40 16.05
C GLN A 413 -38.14 25.11 15.73
N THR A 414 -39.11 25.01 16.65
CA THR A 414 -40.25 25.92 16.65
C THR A 414 -39.71 27.35 16.75
N LYS A 415 -40.04 28.21 15.79
CA LYS A 415 -39.39 29.52 15.50
C LYS A 415 -39.19 30.46 16.70
N LYS A 416 -39.82 30.19 17.84
CA LYS A 416 -39.89 31.06 19.01
C LYS A 416 -39.01 30.59 20.19
N TYR A 417 -38.63 29.31 20.28
CA TYR A 417 -37.99 28.76 21.48
C TYR A 417 -36.80 27.83 21.16
N LYS A 418 -35.82 27.73 22.06
CA LYS A 418 -34.67 26.81 21.95
C LYS A 418 -34.96 25.47 22.66
N VAL A 419 -36.11 24.87 22.36
CA VAL A 419 -36.59 23.64 22.97
C VAL A 419 -36.88 22.61 21.87
N CYS A 420 -36.55 21.33 22.09
CA CYS A 420 -36.85 20.25 21.15
C CYS A 420 -38.32 19.81 21.23
N ASP A 421 -38.84 19.22 20.14
CA ASP A 421 -40.23 18.76 20.03
C ASP A 421 -40.62 17.74 21.10
N THR A 422 -39.69 16.87 21.50
CA THR A 422 -39.94 15.92 22.60
C THR A 422 -40.21 16.65 23.91
N CYS A 423 -39.44 17.69 24.25
CA CYS A 423 -39.69 18.47 25.46
C CYS A 423 -41.00 19.26 25.35
N ILE A 424 -41.34 19.79 24.17
CA ILE A 424 -42.63 20.49 23.90
C ILE A 424 -43.85 19.56 23.99
N THR A 425 -43.66 18.25 23.93
CA THR A 425 -44.76 17.27 24.01
C THR A 425 -44.82 16.53 25.33
N THR A 426 -43.74 16.55 26.12
CA THR A 426 -43.62 15.73 27.35
C THR A 426 -43.38 16.56 28.61
N ILE A 427 -42.73 17.72 28.52
CA ILE A 427 -42.32 18.54 29.68
C ILE A 427 -43.00 19.90 29.64
N LEU A 428 -43.08 20.51 28.46
CA LEU A 428 -43.66 21.81 28.20
C LEU A 428 -44.89 21.65 27.30
N HIS A 429 -45.78 22.64 27.27
CA HIS A 429 -46.83 22.78 26.26
C HIS A 429 -47.03 24.26 25.93
N GLU A 430 -47.35 24.57 24.68
CA GLU A 430 -47.70 25.93 24.28
C GLU A 430 -49.14 26.26 24.70
N CYS A 431 -49.29 27.33 25.48
CA CYS A 431 -50.60 27.87 25.81
C CYS A 431 -51.27 28.40 24.55
N TYR A 432 -52.47 27.89 24.23
CA TYR A 432 -53.24 28.31 23.07
C TYR A 432 -53.59 29.81 23.07
N ASP A 433 -53.77 30.39 24.26
CA ASP A 433 -54.18 31.79 24.42
C ASP A 433 -53.01 32.78 24.27
N CYS A 434 -52.02 32.73 25.16
CA CYS A 434 -50.87 33.66 25.11
C CYS A 434 -49.68 33.19 24.25
N GLY A 435 -49.66 31.95 23.76
CA GLY A 435 -48.55 31.39 22.98
C GLY A 435 -47.24 31.22 23.76
N ALA A 436 -47.30 31.22 25.10
CA ALA A 436 -46.15 30.95 25.97
C ALA A 436 -45.94 29.44 26.15
N LEU A 437 -44.69 28.97 26.10
CA LEU A 437 -44.36 27.62 26.58
C LEU A 437 -44.38 27.62 28.11
N ARG A 438 -45.08 26.64 28.68
CA ARG A 438 -45.23 26.45 30.12
C ARG A 438 -45.00 24.99 30.47
N HIS A 439 -44.57 24.71 31.70
CA HIS A 439 -44.48 23.32 32.14
C HIS A 439 -45.85 22.65 32.07
N ILE A 440 -45.89 21.35 31.82
CA ILE A 440 -47.15 20.59 31.71
C ILE A 440 -48.03 20.74 32.96
N GLU A 441 -47.41 20.96 34.12
CA GLU A 441 -48.07 21.21 35.41
C GLU A 441 -48.74 22.60 35.49
N GLU A 442 -48.36 23.53 34.62
CA GLU A 442 -48.87 24.91 34.56
C GLU A 442 -49.92 25.10 33.45
N VAL A 443 -50.27 24.04 32.72
CA VAL A 443 -51.30 24.07 31.68
C VAL A 443 -52.45 23.12 31.98
N CYS A 444 -53.64 23.51 31.54
CA CYS A 444 -54.86 22.73 31.64
C CYS A 444 -55.36 22.41 30.22
N TYR A 445 -55.65 21.14 29.94
CA TYR A 445 -56.31 20.76 28.69
C TYR A 445 -57.80 21.09 28.77
N ILE A 446 -58.32 21.83 27.79
CA ILE A 446 -59.72 22.23 27.69
C ILE A 446 -60.39 21.34 26.62
N PRO A 447 -61.17 20.30 27.01
CA PRO A 447 -61.69 19.32 26.05
C PRO A 447 -62.59 19.91 24.98
N LYS A 448 -63.36 20.96 25.31
CA LYS A 448 -64.26 21.63 24.37
C LYS A 448 -63.51 22.31 23.21
N LEU A 449 -62.28 22.73 23.44
CA LEU A 449 -61.44 23.39 22.44
C LEU A 449 -60.43 22.44 21.80
N GLY A 450 -60.13 21.33 22.48
CA GLY A 450 -59.05 20.42 22.08
C GLY A 450 -57.68 21.08 22.20
N LYS A 451 -57.47 21.95 23.20
CA LYS A 451 -56.28 22.80 23.36
C LYS A 451 -55.81 22.87 24.81
N PHE A 452 -54.52 23.14 25.02
CA PHE A 452 -53.93 23.45 26.33
C PHE A 452 -53.94 24.96 26.58
N ILE A 453 -54.34 25.40 27.77
CA ILE A 453 -54.32 26.82 28.21
C ILE A 453 -53.59 26.90 29.55
N CYS A 454 -52.68 27.87 29.72
CA CYS A 454 -51.94 28.04 30.96
C CYS A 454 -52.83 28.59 32.09
N LYS A 455 -52.48 28.24 33.34
CA LYS A 455 -53.21 28.68 34.54
C LYS A 455 -53.38 30.19 34.62
N TYR A 456 -52.35 30.96 34.26
CA TYR A 456 -52.38 32.43 34.22
C TYR A 456 -53.47 33.00 33.28
N CYS A 457 -53.63 32.42 32.08
CA CYS A 457 -54.68 32.83 31.14
C CYS A 457 -56.09 32.41 31.59
N ILE A 458 -56.21 31.31 32.35
CA ILE A 458 -57.48 30.86 32.89
C ILE A 458 -57.94 31.77 34.05
N GLU A 459 -56.98 32.22 34.85
CA GLU A 459 -57.22 33.07 36.02
C GLU A 459 -57.45 34.55 35.65
N GLY A 460 -57.15 34.94 34.40
CA GLY A 460 -57.50 36.24 33.84
C GLY A 460 -56.59 37.39 34.27
N GLU A 461 -55.27 37.13 34.38
CA GLU A 461 -54.26 38.19 34.57
C GLU A 461 -54.05 39.07 33.34
#